data_AF-A0A084ASR2-F1
#
_entry.id   AF-A0A084ASR2-F1
#
_cell.length_a   1.000
_cell.length_b   1.000
_cell.length_c   1.000
_cell.angle_alpha   90.00
_cell.angle_beta   90.00
_cell.angle_gamma   90.00
#
_symmetry.space_group_name_H-M   'P 1'
#
loop_
_entity.id
_entity.type
_entity.pdbx_description
1 polymer ?
#
loop_
_entity_poly.entity_id
_entity_poly.type
_entity_poly.pdbx_seq_one_letter_code
_entity_poly.pdbx_strand_id
1 'polypeptide(L)'
;MVHSLHIPPCLRTPADHHHPPPLDKALRIQIEGPLVSIQKLPPDVPWHVDVFKPIFPQPSGPKLAKLTYWAIYGHHILPDAESHLVVRDEYLGWIHHKNEIDYYGVTFDINIPPDEYFPEILQINILEIEADQGEYANECLPFMIERQTTLARRSWRCPGAARRERDPRTVEE
;
A
#
# COMPACT_ATOMS: atom_id res chain seq x y z
N MET A 1 5.53 21.08 -0.37
CA MET A 1 4.23 20.67 -0.96
C MET A 1 3.95 19.26 -0.47
N VAL A 2 2.78 19.00 0.11
CA VAL A 2 2.38 17.66 0.60
C VAL A 2 1.91 16.85 -0.62
N HIS A 3 2.49 15.67 -0.87
CA HIS A 3 2.00 14.81 -1.95
C HIS A 3 0.82 13.98 -1.45
N SER A 4 -0.28 13.98 -2.21
CA SER A 4 -1.47 13.19 -1.90
C SER A 4 -1.38 11.82 -2.58
N LEU A 5 -1.58 10.76 -1.81
CA LEU A 5 -1.87 9.42 -2.34
C LEU A 5 -3.21 9.49 -3.11
N HIS A 6 -3.26 8.97 -4.32
CA HIS A 6 -4.47 8.98 -5.16
C HIS A 6 -4.71 7.63 -5.83
N ILE A 7 -5.81 6.96 -5.47
CA ILE A 7 -6.15 5.66 -6.04
C ILE A 7 -7.14 5.83 -7.22
N PRO A 8 -6.84 5.22 -8.39
CA PRO A 8 -7.76 5.15 -9.54
C PRO A 8 -9.20 4.77 -9.19
N PRO A 9 -10.21 5.32 -9.88
CA PRO A 9 -11.47 4.60 -10.03
C PRO A 9 -11.25 3.30 -10.84
N CYS A 10 -12.20 2.37 -10.72
CA CYS A 10 -12.22 1.17 -11.54
C CYS A 10 -12.18 1.49 -13.04
N LEU A 11 -11.36 0.77 -13.80
CA LEU A 11 -11.34 0.85 -15.27
C LEU A 11 -12.48 0.07 -15.93
N ARG A 12 -13.08 -0.89 -15.21
CA ARG A 12 -14.19 -1.71 -15.69
C ARG A 12 -15.52 -1.00 -15.43
N THR A 13 -16.43 -1.13 -16.38
CA THR A 13 -17.82 -0.68 -16.25
C THR A 13 -18.74 -1.87 -16.51
N PRO A 14 -19.51 -2.36 -15.51
CA PRO A 14 -19.57 -1.88 -14.13
C PRO A 14 -18.26 -2.16 -13.37
N ALA A 15 -18.07 -1.47 -12.24
CA ALA A 15 -16.91 -1.70 -11.38
C ALA A 15 -16.86 -3.17 -10.96
N ASP A 16 -15.65 -3.73 -10.89
CA ASP A 16 -15.49 -5.10 -10.41
C ASP A 16 -15.88 -5.19 -8.91
N HIS A 17 -16.32 -6.34 -8.45
CA HIS A 17 -16.72 -6.54 -7.05
C HIS A 17 -15.51 -6.59 -6.10
N HIS A 18 -14.29 -6.73 -6.64
CA HIS A 18 -13.03 -6.63 -5.90
C HIS A 18 -12.47 -5.19 -5.83
N HIS A 19 -13.27 -4.17 -6.17
CA HIS A 19 -12.91 -2.77 -5.93
C HIS A 19 -12.89 -2.43 -4.45
N PRO A 20 -12.30 -1.29 -4.05
CA PRO A 20 -11.99 -1.04 -2.64
C PRO A 20 -13.23 -1.30 -1.79
N PRO A 21 -13.11 -2.21 -0.80
CA PRO A 21 -14.26 -2.80 -0.17
C PRO A 21 -15.00 -1.75 0.69
N PRO A 22 -16.27 -2.02 1.03
CA PRO A 22 -17.02 -1.23 1.99
C PRO A 22 -16.27 -1.05 3.32
N LEU A 23 -16.50 0.06 4.01
CA LEU A 23 -15.80 0.39 5.26
C LEU A 23 -16.11 -0.59 6.41
N ASP A 24 -17.30 -1.16 6.43
CA ASP A 24 -17.75 -2.13 7.43
C ASP A 24 -17.11 -3.52 7.26
N LYS A 25 -16.37 -3.75 6.17
CA LYS A 25 -15.66 -5.00 5.94
C LYS A 25 -14.34 -5.05 6.71
N ALA A 26 -14.15 -6.13 7.47
CA ALA A 26 -12.85 -6.48 8.05
C ALA A 26 -11.83 -6.70 6.93
N LEU A 27 -10.72 -5.95 6.96
CA LEU A 27 -9.74 -5.96 5.87
C LEU A 27 -8.34 -5.70 6.38
N ARG A 28 -7.39 -6.51 5.91
CA ARG A 28 -5.95 -6.24 6.04
C ARG A 28 -5.47 -5.54 4.79
N ILE A 29 -4.87 -4.38 4.93
CA ILE A 29 -4.32 -3.62 3.82
C ILE A 29 -2.81 -3.69 3.89
N GLN A 30 -2.20 -3.97 2.75
CA GLN A 30 -0.76 -3.87 2.56
C GLN A 30 -0.52 -2.77 1.56
N ILE A 31 0.31 -1.78 1.86
CA ILE A 31 0.74 -0.78 0.90
C ILE A 31 2.25 -0.75 0.84
N GLU A 32 2.81 -0.85 -0.35
CA GLU A 32 4.24 -0.96 -0.55
C GLU A 32 4.70 -0.33 -1.87
N GLY A 33 5.98 -0.03 -1.97
CA GLY A 33 6.55 0.61 -3.14
C GLY A 33 8.00 1.05 -2.94
N PRO A 34 8.61 1.59 -4.01
CA PRO A 34 9.94 2.19 -3.93
C PRO A 34 9.97 3.28 -2.87
N LEU A 35 11.00 3.26 -2.02
CA LEU A 35 11.16 4.19 -0.91
C LEU A 35 11.13 5.64 -1.40
N VAL A 36 11.79 5.92 -2.53
CA VAL A 36 11.82 7.25 -3.17
C VAL A 36 10.43 7.80 -3.50
N SER A 37 9.46 6.91 -3.78
CA SER A 37 8.07 7.29 -4.03
C SER A 37 7.31 7.44 -2.73
N ILE A 38 7.53 6.54 -1.77
CA ILE A 38 6.85 6.61 -0.47
C ILE A 38 7.26 7.84 0.31
N GLN A 39 8.56 8.20 0.35
CA GLN A 39 9.07 9.37 1.04
C GLN A 39 8.41 10.68 0.60
N LYS A 40 7.91 10.75 -0.64
CA LYS A 40 7.18 11.92 -1.13
C LYS A 40 5.83 12.11 -0.42
N LEU A 41 5.21 11.01 0.04
CA LEU A 41 3.87 11.01 0.66
C LEU A 41 3.90 11.62 2.08
N PRO A 42 4.76 11.17 3.03
CA PRO A 42 4.99 11.88 4.28
C PRO A 42 6.42 12.49 4.29
N PRO A 43 6.63 13.67 3.66
CA PRO A 43 7.98 14.23 3.45
C PRO A 43 8.68 14.66 4.74
N ASP A 44 7.93 15.02 5.78
CA ASP A 44 8.47 15.58 7.02
C ASP A 44 8.70 14.51 8.11
N VAL A 45 8.86 13.26 7.71
CA VAL A 45 8.97 12.13 8.62
C VAL A 45 10.40 11.60 8.67
N PRO A 46 10.98 11.43 9.86
CA PRO A 46 12.29 10.79 9.98
C PRO A 46 12.19 9.30 9.64
N TRP A 47 13.20 8.80 8.94
CA TRP A 47 13.35 7.40 8.58
C TRP A 47 14.48 6.79 9.42
N HIS A 48 14.18 5.71 10.14
CA HIS A 48 15.14 5.06 11.02
C HIS A 48 15.66 3.77 10.38
N VAL A 49 16.82 3.87 9.73
CA VAL A 49 17.45 2.76 9.00
C VAL A 49 18.61 2.11 9.76
N ASP A 50 18.61 2.22 11.08
CA ASP A 50 19.58 1.50 11.91
C ASP A 50 19.11 0.06 12.15
N VAL A 51 19.72 -0.89 11.43
CA VAL A 51 19.43 -2.33 11.57
C VAL A 51 19.64 -2.87 12.98
N PHE A 52 20.51 -2.24 13.79
CA PHE A 52 20.78 -2.68 15.16
C PHE A 52 19.79 -2.12 16.17
N LYS A 53 19.04 -1.09 15.79
CA LYS A 53 18.02 -0.43 16.64
C LYS A 53 16.73 -0.22 15.84
N PRO A 54 16.04 -1.31 15.48
CA PRO A 54 14.79 -1.19 14.76
C PRO A 54 13.76 -0.46 15.63
N ILE A 55 13.03 0.47 15.01
CA ILE A 55 11.88 1.14 15.61
C ILE A 55 10.65 0.60 14.93
N PHE A 56 9.69 0.12 15.72
CA PHE A 56 8.40 -0.32 15.23
C PHE A 56 7.24 0.27 16.07
N PRO A 57 6.21 0.83 15.41
CA PRO A 57 6.19 1.14 13.98
C PRO A 57 7.17 2.31 13.67
N GLN A 58 7.71 2.35 12.46
CA GLN A 58 8.39 3.54 11.97
C GLN A 58 7.43 4.74 12.03
N PRO A 59 7.92 5.98 12.26
CA PRO A 59 7.08 7.17 12.21
C PRO A 59 6.30 7.34 10.89
N SER A 60 6.80 6.76 9.79
CA SER A 60 6.15 6.73 8.48
C SER A 60 4.98 5.76 8.41
N GLY A 61 5.00 4.65 9.16
CA GLY A 61 4.03 3.56 9.07
C GLY A 61 2.59 4.02 9.32
N PRO A 62 2.28 4.58 10.49
CA PRO A 62 0.95 5.08 10.81
C PRO A 62 0.51 6.22 9.88
N LYS A 63 1.44 7.06 9.42
CA LYS A 63 1.13 8.14 8.47
C LYS A 63 0.74 7.60 7.10
N LEU A 64 1.47 6.62 6.58
CA LEU A 64 1.16 5.97 5.32
C LEU A 64 -0.16 5.20 5.41
N ALA A 65 -0.43 4.51 6.53
CA ALA A 65 -1.69 3.83 6.77
C ALA A 65 -2.89 4.81 6.79
N LYS A 66 -2.77 5.95 7.49
CA LYS A 66 -3.80 7.00 7.50
C LYS A 66 -4.04 7.63 6.11
N LEU A 67 -2.97 7.90 5.35
CA LEU A 67 -3.09 8.39 3.97
C LEU A 67 -3.77 7.38 3.06
N THR A 68 -3.43 6.10 3.24
CA THR A 68 -4.01 4.99 2.50
C THR A 68 -5.50 4.84 2.77
N TYR A 69 -5.88 4.85 4.05
CA TYR A 69 -7.27 4.85 4.46
C TYR A 69 -8.05 6.00 3.80
N TRP A 70 -7.52 7.21 3.87
CA TRP A 70 -8.17 8.38 3.27
C TRP A 70 -8.32 8.24 1.75
N ALA A 71 -7.30 7.71 1.05
CA ALA A 71 -7.37 7.53 -0.39
C ALA A 71 -8.37 6.44 -0.82
N ILE A 72 -8.64 5.45 0.04
CA ILE A 72 -9.62 4.39 -0.23
C ILE A 72 -11.04 4.87 0.06
N TYR A 73 -11.27 5.46 1.24
CA TYR A 73 -12.62 5.74 1.75
C TYR A 73 -13.06 7.20 1.57
N GLY A 74 -12.14 8.11 1.22
CA GLY A 74 -12.44 9.52 0.97
C GLY A 74 -12.66 10.38 2.22
N HIS A 75 -12.38 9.85 3.41
CA HIS A 75 -12.50 10.59 4.67
C HIS A 75 -11.44 10.20 5.70
N HIS A 76 -11.26 11.05 6.71
CA HIS A 76 -10.36 10.76 7.83
C HIS A 76 -10.97 9.74 8.78
N ILE A 77 -10.11 9.03 9.51
CA ILE A 77 -10.52 8.15 10.61
C ILE A 77 -11.07 9.05 11.72
N LEU A 78 -12.25 8.71 12.23
CA LEU A 78 -12.82 9.42 13.37
C LEU A 78 -11.96 9.17 14.61
N PRO A 79 -11.80 10.15 15.52
CA PRO A 79 -10.97 9.98 16.72
C PRO A 79 -11.33 8.73 17.54
N ASP A 80 -12.63 8.45 17.68
CA ASP A 80 -13.13 7.28 18.42
C ASP A 80 -12.91 5.95 17.65
N ALA A 81 -12.60 6.03 16.36
CA ALA A 81 -12.31 4.90 15.49
C ALA A 81 -10.80 4.69 15.24
N GLU A 82 -9.91 5.48 15.86
CA GLU A 82 -8.46 5.27 15.69
C GLU A 82 -7.99 3.88 16.17
N SER A 83 -8.72 3.27 17.11
CA SER A 83 -8.50 1.89 17.55
C SER A 83 -8.79 0.85 16.46
N HIS A 84 -9.49 1.22 15.38
CA HIS A 84 -9.87 0.31 14.31
C HIS A 84 -8.83 0.24 13.19
N LEU A 85 -7.87 1.18 13.14
CA LEU A 85 -6.71 1.10 12.26
C LEU A 85 -5.48 0.69 13.08
N VAL A 86 -4.99 -0.51 12.86
CA VAL A 86 -3.86 -1.06 13.62
C VAL A 86 -2.73 -1.44 12.67
N VAL A 87 -1.58 -0.77 12.78
CA VAL A 87 -0.36 -1.18 12.05
C VAL A 87 0.11 -2.51 12.63
N ARG A 88 0.28 -3.50 11.75
CA ARG A 88 0.66 -4.87 12.10
C ARG A 88 2.09 -5.21 11.76
N ASP A 89 2.58 -4.71 10.64
CA ASP A 89 3.90 -5.04 10.13
C ASP A 89 4.42 -3.98 9.19
N GLU A 90 5.73 -3.96 8.99
CA GLU A 90 6.43 -3.09 8.07
C GLU A 90 7.47 -3.88 7.28
N TYR A 91 7.44 -3.73 5.96
CA TYR A 91 8.45 -4.30 5.09
C TYR A 91 9.53 -3.27 4.80
N LEU A 92 10.79 -3.63 5.07
CA LEU A 92 11.97 -2.82 4.77
C LEU A 92 12.83 -3.58 3.75
N GLY A 93 12.79 -3.15 2.49
CA GLY A 93 13.61 -3.71 1.42
C GLY A 93 15.06 -3.25 1.57
N TRP A 94 15.89 -4.06 2.23
CA TRP A 94 17.27 -3.71 2.55
C TRP A 94 18.23 -3.93 1.38
N ILE A 95 19.08 -2.93 1.14
CA ILE A 95 20.29 -3.05 0.33
C ILE A 95 21.47 -3.34 1.27
N HIS A 96 21.79 -4.63 1.44
CA HIS A 96 22.80 -5.10 2.39
C HIS A 96 24.17 -4.41 2.29
N HIS A 97 24.62 -4.04 1.09
CA HIS A 97 25.95 -3.45 0.88
C HIS A 97 26.00 -1.94 1.13
N LYS A 98 24.85 -1.26 1.27
CA LYS A 98 24.77 0.18 1.53
C LYS A 98 24.26 0.53 2.92
N ASN A 99 23.74 -0.46 3.66
CA ASN A 99 23.02 -0.23 4.91
C ASN A 99 21.89 0.81 4.72
N GLU A 100 21.18 0.67 3.61
CA GLU A 100 20.08 1.53 3.17
C GLU A 100 18.87 0.65 2.84
N ILE A 101 17.69 1.27 2.78
CA ILE A 101 16.48 0.65 2.23
C ILE A 101 16.12 1.32 0.89
N ASP A 102 15.63 0.56 -0.06
CA ASP A 102 15.13 1.07 -1.36
C ASP A 102 13.64 0.81 -1.58
N TYR A 103 13.04 -0.01 -0.72
CA TYR A 103 11.63 -0.35 -0.75
C TYR A 103 11.06 -0.30 0.66
N TYR A 104 9.80 0.14 0.78
CA TYR A 104 9.12 0.14 2.06
C TYR A 104 7.66 -0.27 1.89
N GLY A 105 7.11 -0.92 2.91
CA GLY A 105 5.72 -1.29 2.94
C GLY A 105 5.15 -1.29 4.35
N VAL A 106 3.84 -1.14 4.46
CA VAL A 106 3.09 -1.14 5.72
C VAL A 106 1.91 -2.08 5.57
N THR A 107 1.77 -2.99 6.52
CA THR A 107 0.58 -3.81 6.71
C THR A 107 -0.23 -3.26 7.87
N PHE A 108 -1.51 -3.01 7.67
CA PHE A 108 -2.40 -2.55 8.73
C PHE A 108 -3.80 -3.15 8.59
N ASP A 109 -4.46 -3.32 9.71
CA ASP A 109 -5.80 -3.89 9.80
C ASP A 109 -6.84 -2.78 9.91
N ILE A 110 -8.01 -2.99 9.31
CA ILE A 110 -9.23 -2.21 9.47
C ILE A 110 -10.34 -3.15 9.94
N ASN A 111 -10.97 -2.86 11.07
CA ASN A 111 -12.15 -3.58 11.56
C ASN A 111 -11.98 -5.11 11.69
N ILE A 112 -10.74 -5.61 11.85
CA ILE A 112 -10.47 -7.04 12.01
C ILE A 112 -10.70 -7.45 13.47
N PRO A 113 -11.62 -8.41 13.73
CA PRO A 113 -11.82 -8.97 15.07
C PRO A 113 -10.54 -9.61 15.62
N PRO A 114 -10.32 -9.61 16.96
CA PRO A 114 -9.12 -10.19 17.56
C PRO A 114 -8.91 -11.69 17.26
N ASP A 115 -9.97 -12.41 16.95
CA ASP A 115 -10.01 -13.85 16.67
C ASP A 115 -9.98 -14.20 15.17
N GLU A 116 -9.91 -13.20 14.30
CA GLU A 116 -9.80 -13.40 12.85
C GLU A 116 -8.32 -13.55 12.43
N TYR A 117 -7.93 -14.79 12.12
CA TYR A 117 -6.55 -15.13 11.77
C TYR A 117 -6.25 -14.98 10.26
N PHE A 118 -7.27 -15.05 9.41
CA PHE A 118 -7.13 -15.06 7.96
C PHE A 118 -8.02 -14.01 7.31
N PRO A 119 -7.85 -12.72 7.66
CA PRO A 119 -8.64 -11.66 7.08
C PRO A 119 -8.38 -11.56 5.58
N GLU A 120 -9.36 -11.02 4.85
CA GLU A 120 -9.16 -10.64 3.46
C GLU A 120 -8.05 -9.60 3.35
N ILE A 121 -7.21 -9.71 2.30
CA ILE A 121 -6.06 -8.85 2.09
C ILE A 121 -6.23 -8.00 0.83
N LEU A 122 -6.01 -6.69 0.97
CA LEU A 122 -5.94 -5.72 -0.12
C LEU A 122 -4.50 -5.19 -0.26
N GLN A 123 -3.76 -5.63 -1.28
CA GLN A 123 -2.35 -5.27 -1.50
C GLN A 123 -2.15 -4.15 -2.53
N ILE A 124 -1.65 -2.98 -2.10
CA ILE A 124 -1.45 -1.72 -2.84
C ILE A 124 0.01 -1.61 -3.23
N ASN A 125 0.29 -1.63 -4.53
CA ASN A 125 1.64 -1.38 -5.02
C ASN A 125 1.72 0.03 -5.60
N ILE A 126 2.67 0.82 -5.11
CA ILE A 126 3.05 2.12 -5.66
C ILE A 126 4.13 1.91 -6.72
N LEU A 127 3.88 2.38 -7.93
CA LEU A 127 4.85 2.36 -9.02
C LEU A 127 5.53 3.72 -9.16
N GLU A 128 6.85 3.72 -9.31
CA GLU A 128 7.60 4.90 -9.73
C GLU A 128 7.55 5.01 -11.26
N ILE A 129 7.29 6.21 -11.78
CA ILE A 129 7.25 6.49 -13.24
C ILE A 129 8.19 7.62 -13.66
N GLU A 130 8.91 8.23 -12.71
CA GLU A 130 9.75 9.40 -12.99
C GLU A 130 11.10 9.00 -13.60
N ALA A 131 11.68 7.88 -13.14
CA ALA A 131 12.98 7.39 -13.61
C ALA A 131 12.99 6.96 -15.08
N ASP A 132 11.94 6.27 -15.53
CA ASP A 132 11.83 5.67 -16.88
C ASP A 132 10.70 6.28 -17.70
N GLN A 133 10.13 7.38 -17.23
CA GLN A 133 8.99 8.05 -17.87
C GLN A 133 7.73 7.18 -17.98
N GLY A 134 7.60 6.15 -17.14
CA GLY A 134 6.47 5.23 -17.09
C GLY A 134 6.57 4.07 -18.06
N GLU A 135 7.73 3.83 -18.67
CA GLU A 135 7.97 2.70 -19.57
C GLU A 135 7.61 1.36 -18.90
N TYR A 136 8.17 1.07 -17.73
CA TYR A 136 7.88 -0.14 -16.96
C TYR A 136 6.39 -0.25 -16.60
N ALA A 137 5.78 0.86 -16.18
CA ALA A 137 4.37 0.87 -15.83
C ALA A 137 3.48 0.58 -17.05
N ASN A 138 3.83 1.12 -18.23
CA ASN A 138 3.09 0.88 -19.47
C ASN A 138 3.29 -0.54 -20.01
N GLU A 139 4.42 -1.19 -19.73
CA GLU A 139 4.63 -2.61 -20.04
C GLU A 139 3.82 -3.54 -19.13
N CYS A 140 3.70 -3.18 -17.85
CA CYS A 140 3.08 -4.05 -16.84
C CYS A 140 1.57 -3.83 -16.67
N LEU A 141 1.02 -2.71 -17.13
CA LEU A 141 -0.38 -2.35 -16.94
C LEU A 141 -1.19 -2.50 -18.23
N PRO A 142 -2.48 -2.89 -18.14
CA PRO A 142 -3.35 -3.01 -19.31
C PRO A 142 -3.84 -1.66 -19.85
N PHE A 143 -3.23 -0.54 -19.44
CA PHE A 143 -3.59 0.82 -19.84
C PHE A 143 -2.37 1.75 -19.78
N MET A 144 -2.39 2.80 -20.59
CA MET A 144 -1.31 3.79 -20.67
C MET A 144 -1.36 4.78 -19.50
N ILE A 145 -0.20 5.06 -18.89
CA ILE A 145 0.01 6.14 -17.93
C ILE A 145 0.55 7.37 -18.65
N GLU A 146 -0.26 8.43 -18.74
CA GLU A 146 0.19 9.75 -19.23
C GLU A 146 0.73 10.64 -18.08
N ARG A 147 1.83 11.36 -18.33
CA ARG A 147 2.47 12.27 -17.34
C ARG A 147 1.59 13.42 -16.86
N GLN A 148 0.73 13.96 -17.73
CA GLN A 148 -0.02 15.19 -17.42
C GLN A 148 -1.15 14.95 -16.42
N THR A 149 -1.76 13.76 -16.46
CA THR A 149 -2.80 13.32 -15.52
C THR A 149 -2.23 13.03 -14.14
N THR A 150 -0.95 12.62 -14.06
CA THR A 150 -0.24 12.36 -12.81
C THR A 150 0.39 13.61 -12.19
N LEU A 151 0.72 14.68 -12.92
CA LEU A 151 1.21 15.94 -12.30
C LEU A 151 0.21 16.58 -11.31
N ALA A 152 -1.10 16.30 -11.43
CA ALA A 152 -2.13 16.78 -10.52
C ALA A 152 -2.59 15.74 -9.47
N ARG A 153 -2.25 14.45 -9.62
CA ARG A 153 -2.80 13.33 -8.82
C ARG A 153 -1.84 12.13 -8.82
N ARG A 154 -1.02 11.94 -7.76
CA ARG A 154 0.12 11.00 -7.78
C ARG A 154 0.06 9.88 -6.74
N SER A 155 -0.40 8.69 -7.16
CA SER A 155 0.17 7.36 -6.80
C SER A 155 -0.76 6.24 -7.29
N TRP A 156 -0.58 5.71 -8.50
CA TRP A 156 -1.51 4.72 -9.05
C TRP A 156 -1.07 3.29 -8.71
N ARG A 157 -2.06 2.41 -8.69
CA ARG A 157 -2.02 1.06 -8.12
C ARG A 157 -2.42 0.04 -9.19
N CYS A 158 -1.71 -1.07 -9.30
CA CYS A 158 -2.19 -2.27 -10.02
C CYS A 158 -3.35 -2.92 -9.24
N PRO A 159 -4.50 -3.24 -9.85
CA PRO A 159 -5.40 -4.25 -9.33
C PRO A 159 -4.91 -5.62 -9.83
N GLY A 160 -3.98 -6.21 -9.10
CA GLY A 160 -3.61 -7.62 -9.22
C GLY A 160 -4.02 -8.35 -7.95
N ALA A 161 -5.28 -8.76 -7.85
CA ALA A 161 -5.67 -9.73 -6.83
C ALA A 161 -5.06 -11.09 -7.23
N ALA A 162 -3.85 -11.38 -6.78
CA ALA A 162 -3.29 -12.72 -6.88
C ALA A 162 -3.89 -13.58 -5.77
N ARG A 163 -4.97 -14.32 -6.10
CA ARG A 163 -5.45 -15.42 -5.27
C ARG A 163 -4.42 -16.54 -5.33
N ARG A 164 -3.72 -16.81 -4.22
CA ARG A 164 -2.90 -18.01 -4.08
C ARG A 164 -3.84 -19.18 -3.75
N GLU A 165 -4.41 -19.82 -4.77
CA GLU A 165 -5.08 -21.11 -4.60
C GLU A 165 -4.03 -22.19 -4.31
N ARG A 166 -4.24 -22.97 -3.26
CA ARG A 166 -3.47 -24.19 -3.02
C ARG A 166 -3.87 -25.22 -4.09
N ASP A 167 -2.88 -25.77 -4.80
CA ASP A 167 -3.05 -27.01 -5.57
C ASP A 167 -3.47 -28.12 -4.58
N PRO A 168 -4.62 -28.80 -4.78
CA PRO A 168 -5.07 -29.85 -3.89
C PRO A 168 -4.20 -31.13 -3.91
N ARG A 169 -3.06 -31.16 -4.62
CA ARG A 169 -2.24 -32.38 -4.82
C ARG A 169 -0.96 -32.48 -3.99
N THR A 170 -0.94 -31.89 -2.80
CA THR A 170 0.04 -32.28 -1.77
C THR A 170 -0.66 -32.59 -0.46
N VAL A 171 -1.47 -33.64 -0.50
CA VAL A 171 -1.66 -34.53 0.64
C VAL A 171 -1.45 -35.93 0.08
N GLU A 172 -0.27 -36.51 0.26
CA GLU A 172 -0.12 -37.95 0.46
C GLU A 172 1.26 -38.26 1.07
N GLU A 173 1.16 -38.92 2.22
CA GLU A 173 2.12 -39.69 3.05
C GLU A 173 3.42 -39.05 3.58
#